data_AF-A0A3A0DY13-F1
#
_entry.id   AF-A0A3A0DY13-F1
#
_cell.length_a   1.000
_cell.length_b   1.000
_cell.length_c   1.000
_cell.angle_alpha   90.00
_cell.angle_beta   90.00
_cell.angle_gamma   90.00
#
_symmetry.space_group_name_H-M   'P 1'
#
loop_
_entity.id
_entity.type
_entity.pdbx_description
1 polymer ?
#
loop_
_entity_poly.entity_id
_entity_poly.type
_entity_poly.pdbx_seq_one_letter_code
_entity_poly.pdbx_strand_id
1 'polypeptide(L)'
;MPRKQDFDPSVALPPGLDVAQIRKAIEYVEREASDLVEIYFEQANVFSAIIGILGTKAMDQVSCYEKHRNIDTAQQRFPDLKRRGSGANPTPNNSLESKGSKRPWAIQSHYDHPGWYIVWRYLVDTTKMIQSDKSVIIWRVDVVFLERGDWKYEGSGAGVHGGGRTHTFGVTNPAKKLNGKAVYARKDVVIRNSKPVPVNGDHDE
;
A
#
# COMPACT_ATOMS: atom_id res chain seq x y z
N MET A 1 -4.61 11.54 13.48
CA MET A 1 -3.58 12.01 12.51
C MET A 1 -2.29 11.23 12.70
N PRO A 2 -1.51 10.97 11.64
CA PRO A 2 -0.20 10.31 11.73
C PRO A 2 0.77 11.13 12.58
N ARG A 3 1.35 10.50 13.61
CA ARG A 3 2.30 11.13 14.53
C ARG A 3 3.68 11.19 13.89
N LYS A 4 4.40 12.30 14.05
CA LYS A 4 5.76 12.48 13.49
C LYS A 4 6.74 11.39 13.95
N GLN A 5 6.61 10.94 15.21
CA GLN A 5 7.48 9.93 15.82
C GLN A 5 7.28 8.50 15.29
N ASP A 6 6.24 8.28 14.49
CA ASP A 6 5.92 6.98 13.88
C ASP A 6 6.57 6.84 12.50
N PHE A 7 7.30 7.86 12.02
CA PHE A 7 8.03 7.82 10.77
C PHE A 7 9.51 7.47 10.97
N ASP A 8 10.04 6.65 10.07
CA ASP A 8 11.46 6.30 10.02
C ASP A 8 12.12 6.96 8.79
N PRO A 9 12.89 8.05 8.99
CA PRO A 9 13.55 8.76 7.89
C PRO A 9 14.73 7.99 7.29
N SER A 10 15.16 6.87 7.89
CA SER A 10 16.26 6.05 7.36
C SER A 10 15.83 5.15 6.19
N VAL A 11 14.52 4.95 6.01
CA VAL A 11 13.98 4.14 4.91
C VAL A 11 14.18 4.85 3.58
N ALA A 12 14.81 4.16 2.64
CA ALA A 12 15.00 4.68 1.29
C ALA A 12 13.65 4.93 0.58
N LEU A 13 13.53 6.11 -0.03
CA LEU A 13 12.33 6.53 -0.74
C LEU A 13 12.57 6.65 -2.26
N PRO A 14 11.51 6.52 -3.07
CA PRO A 14 11.53 6.85 -4.48
C PRO A 14 12.08 8.26 -4.74
N PRO A 15 12.78 8.49 -5.85
CA PRO A 15 13.39 9.79 -6.17
C PRO A 15 12.42 10.97 -6.04
N GLY A 16 12.73 11.89 -5.14
CA GLY A 16 11.97 13.12 -4.91
C GLY A 16 10.71 12.96 -4.06
N LEU A 17 10.42 11.76 -3.56
CA LEU A 17 9.38 11.55 -2.55
C LEU A 17 9.97 11.82 -1.15
N ASP A 18 9.22 12.52 -0.31
CA ASP A 18 9.58 12.78 1.09
C ASP A 18 8.53 12.29 2.09
N VAL A 19 8.93 12.24 3.37
CA VAL A 19 8.08 11.81 4.49
C VAL A 19 6.87 12.71 4.70
N ALA A 20 6.98 14.01 4.47
CA ALA A 20 5.88 14.95 4.66
C ALA A 20 4.75 14.71 3.63
N GLN A 21 5.11 14.35 2.40
CA GLN A 21 4.18 13.95 1.35
C GLN A 21 3.47 12.64 1.71
N ILE A 22 4.19 11.63 2.20
CA ILE A 22 3.59 10.36 2.66
C ILE A 22 2.63 10.61 3.84
N ARG A 23 3.00 11.49 4.78
CA ARG A 23 2.13 11.87 5.90
C ARG A 23 0.81 12.49 5.43
N LYS A 24 0.86 13.45 4.51
CA LYS A 24 -0.35 14.04 3.90
C LYS A 24 -1.17 13.00 3.15
N ALA A 25 -0.49 12.07 2.45
CA ALA A 25 -1.16 11.00 1.73
C ALA A 25 -1.91 10.05 2.68
N ILE A 26 -1.32 9.68 3.82
CA ILE A 26 -2.01 8.88 4.85
C ILE A 26 -3.26 9.60 5.34
N GLU A 27 -3.17 10.90 5.66
CA GLU A 27 -4.32 11.67 6.15
C GLU A 27 -5.48 11.67 5.15
N TYR A 28 -5.17 11.84 3.86
CA TYR A 28 -6.13 11.73 2.77
C TYR A 28 -6.74 10.32 2.72
N VAL A 29 -5.91 9.27 2.64
CA VAL A 29 -6.39 7.89 2.49
C VAL A 29 -7.31 7.49 3.64
N GLU A 30 -6.92 7.76 4.88
CA GLU A 30 -7.75 7.40 6.04
C GLU A 30 -9.09 8.15 6.07
N ARG A 31 -9.11 9.42 5.65
CA ARG A 31 -10.34 10.22 5.57
C ARG A 31 -11.29 9.62 4.53
N GLU A 32 -10.85 9.54 3.28
CA GLU A 32 -11.71 9.07 2.18
C GLU A 32 -12.11 7.59 2.34
N ALA A 33 -11.24 6.75 2.90
CA ALA A 33 -11.56 5.34 3.12
C ALA A 33 -12.57 5.14 4.26
N SER A 34 -12.57 6.01 5.27
CA SER A 34 -13.53 5.92 6.38
C SER A 34 -14.97 6.14 5.91
N ASP A 35 -15.18 6.99 4.90
CA ASP A 35 -16.49 7.23 4.27
C ASP A 35 -16.97 6.02 3.43
N LEU A 36 -16.07 5.10 3.09
CA LEU A 36 -16.33 3.91 2.26
C LEU A 36 -16.29 2.60 3.05
N VAL A 37 -16.23 2.66 4.39
CA VAL A 37 -15.95 1.49 5.24
C VAL A 37 -16.96 0.36 5.07
N GLU A 38 -18.21 0.63 4.69
CA GLU A 38 -19.22 -0.40 4.43
C GLU A 38 -18.78 -1.40 3.33
N ILE A 39 -18.06 -0.93 2.31
CA ILE A 39 -17.51 -1.78 1.24
C ILE A 39 -16.53 -2.82 1.80
N TYR A 40 -15.85 -2.53 2.91
CA TYR A 40 -14.98 -3.51 3.55
C TYR A 40 -15.76 -4.72 4.07
N PHE A 41 -16.95 -4.49 4.63
CA PHE A 41 -17.79 -5.55 5.18
C PHE A 41 -18.47 -6.37 4.09
N GLU A 42 -18.80 -5.74 2.96
CA GLU A 42 -19.34 -6.44 1.80
C GLU A 42 -18.26 -7.19 1.00
N GLN A 43 -17.13 -6.54 0.72
CA GLN A 43 -16.08 -7.03 -0.17
C GLN A 43 -14.67 -6.59 0.25
N ALA A 44 -14.15 -7.16 1.33
CA ALA A 44 -12.83 -6.82 1.88
C ALA A 44 -11.65 -6.85 0.88
N ASN A 45 -11.71 -7.69 -0.16
CA ASN A 45 -10.67 -7.74 -1.19
C ASN A 45 -10.76 -6.53 -2.14
N VAL A 46 -11.97 -6.13 -2.53
CA VAL A 46 -12.19 -4.90 -3.31
C VAL A 46 -11.78 -3.69 -2.48
N PHE A 47 -12.02 -3.71 -1.18
CA PHE A 47 -11.60 -2.63 -0.29
C PHE A 47 -10.07 -2.44 -0.28
N SER A 48 -9.27 -3.51 -0.33
CA SER A 48 -7.81 -3.36 -0.50
C SER A 48 -7.43 -2.67 -1.81
N ALA A 49 -8.16 -2.93 -2.90
CA ALA A 49 -7.96 -2.21 -4.16
C ALA A 49 -8.34 -0.72 -4.03
N ILE A 50 -9.45 -0.40 -3.36
CA ILE A 50 -9.87 0.98 -3.06
C ILE A 50 -8.77 1.73 -2.29
N ILE A 51 -8.19 1.13 -1.26
CA ILE A 51 -7.08 1.73 -0.51
C ILE A 51 -5.89 2.03 -1.44
N GLY A 52 -5.53 1.12 -2.34
CA GLY A 52 -4.50 1.36 -3.35
C GLY A 52 -4.82 2.55 -4.27
N ILE A 53 -6.06 2.64 -4.76
CA ILE A 53 -6.55 3.73 -5.62
C ILE A 53 -6.52 5.08 -4.89
N LEU A 54 -6.98 5.11 -3.64
CA LEU A 54 -6.92 6.30 -2.79
C LEU A 54 -5.46 6.73 -2.56
N GLY A 55 -4.56 5.77 -2.34
CA GLY A 55 -3.12 6.02 -2.29
C GLY A 55 -2.59 6.64 -3.57
N THR A 56 -2.97 6.12 -4.74
CA THR A 56 -2.61 6.69 -6.05
C THR A 56 -3.12 8.12 -6.20
N LYS A 57 -4.39 8.38 -5.85
CA LYS A 57 -4.97 9.73 -5.86
C LYS A 57 -4.22 10.68 -4.93
N ALA A 58 -3.91 10.24 -3.72
CA ALA A 58 -3.21 11.04 -2.73
C ALA A 58 -1.82 11.43 -3.23
N MET A 59 -1.05 10.46 -3.72
CA MET A 59 0.31 10.68 -4.20
C MET A 59 0.35 11.60 -5.42
N ASP A 60 -0.59 11.47 -6.35
CA ASP A 60 -0.74 12.40 -7.49
C ASP A 60 -0.97 13.84 -7.01
N GLN A 61 -1.75 14.05 -5.96
CA GLN A 61 -2.05 15.39 -5.44
C GLN A 61 -0.90 16.02 -4.64
N VAL A 62 -0.20 15.22 -3.82
CA VAL A 62 0.71 15.77 -2.80
C VAL A 62 2.19 15.56 -3.09
N SER A 63 2.56 14.77 -4.09
CA SER A 63 3.95 14.40 -4.36
C SER A 63 4.46 14.83 -5.75
N CYS A 64 5.74 14.53 -6.03
CA CYS A 64 6.34 14.72 -7.35
C CYS A 64 5.95 13.62 -8.37
N TYR A 65 5.10 12.68 -7.99
CA TYR A 65 4.55 11.66 -8.88
C TYR A 65 3.19 12.09 -9.42
N GLU A 66 2.86 11.61 -10.62
CA GLU A 66 1.57 11.81 -11.27
C GLU A 66 1.00 10.48 -11.74
N LYS A 67 -0.33 10.40 -11.87
CA LYS A 67 -0.96 9.22 -12.44
C LYS A 67 -0.44 8.95 -13.85
N HIS A 68 -0.13 7.69 -14.12
CA HIS A 68 0.16 7.28 -15.48
C HIS A 68 -1.12 7.44 -16.33
N ARG A 69 -1.00 8.18 -17.44
CA ARG A 69 -2.14 8.56 -18.28
C ARG A 69 -2.51 7.41 -19.22
N ASN A 70 -3.20 6.41 -18.68
CA ASN A 70 -3.83 5.32 -19.45
C ASN A 70 -5.26 5.12 -18.92
N ILE A 71 -6.15 6.07 -19.18
CA ILE A 71 -7.50 6.12 -18.57
C ILE A 71 -8.30 4.84 -18.85
N ASP A 72 -8.19 4.28 -20.06
CA ASP A 72 -8.98 3.11 -20.49
C ASP A 72 -8.45 1.76 -19.99
N THR A 73 -7.23 1.73 -19.44
CA THR A 73 -6.56 0.51 -18.93
C THR A 73 -5.91 0.75 -17.57
N ALA A 74 -6.33 1.79 -16.86
CA ALA A 74 -5.85 2.09 -15.52
C ALA A 74 -6.13 0.86 -14.63
N GLN A 75 -5.12 0.38 -13.89
CA GLN A 75 -5.07 -0.89 -13.14
C GLN A 75 -4.74 -2.16 -13.95
N GLN A 76 -4.76 -2.11 -15.28
CA GLN A 76 -4.27 -3.19 -16.16
C GLN A 76 -2.87 -2.91 -16.71
N ARG A 77 -2.17 -1.88 -16.21
CA ARG A 77 -0.81 -1.56 -16.62
C ARG A 77 -0.03 -0.99 -15.45
N PHE A 78 1.21 -1.45 -15.32
CA PHE A 78 2.20 -0.87 -14.43
C PHE A 78 2.93 0.29 -15.15
N PRO A 79 3.31 1.36 -14.43
CA PRO A 79 2.99 1.67 -13.04
C PRO A 79 1.69 2.47 -12.88
N ASP A 80 1.09 2.47 -11.69
CA ASP A 80 0.02 3.39 -11.31
C ASP A 80 0.45 4.87 -11.43
N LEU A 81 1.66 5.17 -10.98
CA LEU A 81 2.24 6.50 -10.92
C LEU A 81 3.61 6.54 -11.61
N LYS A 82 3.92 7.69 -12.22
CA LYS A 82 5.25 8.00 -12.74
C LYS A 82 5.75 9.32 -12.18
N ARG A 83 7.05 9.49 -12.05
CA ARG A 83 7.63 10.77 -11.65
C ARG A 83 7.31 11.83 -12.71
N ARG A 84 6.85 13.01 -12.30
CA ARG A 84 6.54 14.12 -13.22
C ARG A 84 7.77 14.42 -14.09
N GLY A 85 7.55 14.56 -15.40
CA GLY A 85 8.62 14.82 -16.37
C GLY A 85 9.41 13.59 -16.83
N SER A 86 9.10 12.37 -16.36
CA SER A 86 9.82 11.14 -16.74
C SER A 86 9.41 10.54 -18.11
N GLY A 87 8.59 11.24 -18.89
CA GLY A 87 8.14 10.79 -20.22
C GLY A 87 6.98 9.77 -20.19
N ALA A 88 6.71 9.14 -21.33
CA ALA A 88 5.64 8.15 -21.47
C ALA A 88 6.02 6.76 -20.93
N ASN A 89 7.31 6.42 -21.04
CA ASN A 89 7.89 5.14 -20.64
C ASN A 89 8.90 5.37 -19.50
N PRO A 90 8.42 5.57 -18.26
CA PRO A 90 9.32 5.81 -17.13
C PRO A 90 10.20 4.60 -16.88
N THR A 91 11.46 4.85 -16.47
CA THR A 91 12.31 3.78 -15.93
C THR A 91 11.72 3.20 -14.63
N PRO A 92 12.13 2.00 -14.20
CA PRO A 92 11.72 1.44 -12.90
C PRO A 92 11.92 2.40 -11.72
N ASN A 93 13.03 3.16 -11.70
CA ASN A 93 13.31 4.12 -10.63
C ASN A 93 12.37 5.34 -10.63
N ASN A 94 11.74 5.65 -11.77
CA ASN A 94 10.75 6.70 -11.91
C ASN A 94 9.30 6.16 -11.88
N SER A 95 9.13 4.87 -11.62
CA SER A 95 7.84 4.17 -11.58
C SER A 95 7.45 3.87 -10.14
N LEU A 96 6.20 4.15 -9.77
CA LEU A 96 5.67 3.91 -8.44
C LEU A 96 4.29 3.24 -8.53
N GLU A 97 4.16 2.09 -7.90
CA GLU A 97 2.91 1.34 -7.79
C GLU A 97 2.31 1.48 -6.40
N SER A 98 1.00 1.66 -6.31
CA SER A 98 0.27 1.84 -5.06
C SER A 98 -0.55 0.60 -4.73
N LYS A 99 -0.34 0.00 -3.56
CA LYS A 99 -1.07 -1.21 -3.13
C LYS A 99 -1.67 -1.02 -1.76
N GLY A 100 -2.96 -1.34 -1.61
CA GLY A 100 -3.59 -1.50 -0.30
C GLY A 100 -3.49 -2.95 0.16
N SER A 101 -3.26 -3.17 1.47
CA SER A 101 -3.26 -4.52 2.02
C SER A 101 -3.59 -4.56 3.50
N LYS A 102 -4.50 -5.45 3.88
CA LYS A 102 -4.78 -5.77 5.30
C LYS A 102 -3.74 -6.70 5.93
N ARG A 103 -2.94 -7.39 5.12
CA ARG A 103 -1.94 -8.36 5.59
C ARG A 103 -0.62 -7.64 5.85
N PRO A 104 0.10 -7.90 6.96
CA PRO A 104 1.37 -7.21 7.23
C PRO A 104 2.49 -7.50 6.22
N TRP A 105 2.51 -8.71 5.65
CA TRP A 105 3.64 -9.22 4.86
C TRP A 105 3.20 -9.77 3.51
N ALA A 106 2.40 -9.02 2.76
CA ALA A 106 1.93 -9.46 1.44
C ALA A 106 1.91 -8.32 0.43
N ILE A 107 2.43 -8.57 -0.77
CA ILE A 107 2.21 -7.73 -1.94
C ILE A 107 1.73 -8.69 -3.03
N GLN A 108 0.60 -8.35 -3.64
CA GLN A 108 0.11 -9.01 -4.84
C GLN A 108 0.00 -7.97 -5.95
N SER A 109 0.43 -8.37 -7.13
CA SER A 109 0.47 -7.54 -8.32
C SER A 109 -0.01 -8.36 -9.52
N HIS A 110 -0.56 -7.68 -10.51
CA HIS A 110 -0.88 -8.29 -11.80
C HIS A 110 0.34 -8.40 -12.73
N TYR A 111 1.48 -7.82 -12.31
CA TYR A 111 2.73 -7.79 -13.06
C TYR A 111 3.94 -8.02 -12.15
N ASP A 112 4.99 -8.60 -12.72
CA ASP A 112 6.32 -8.82 -12.12
C ASP A 112 7.31 -7.69 -12.43
N HIS A 113 6.80 -6.48 -12.70
CA HIS A 113 7.64 -5.37 -13.14
C HIS A 113 8.54 -4.85 -12.02
N PRO A 114 9.79 -4.47 -12.37
CA PRO A 114 10.65 -3.79 -11.43
C PRO A 114 10.21 -2.33 -11.22
N GLY A 115 10.37 -1.83 -10.00
CA GLY A 115 10.10 -0.44 -9.66
C GLY A 115 9.77 -0.24 -8.19
N TRP A 116 9.35 0.97 -7.84
CA TRP A 116 8.94 1.28 -6.47
C TRP A 116 7.51 0.84 -6.18
N TYR A 117 7.29 0.33 -4.97
CA TYR A 117 5.99 -0.03 -4.44
C TYR A 117 5.77 0.70 -3.12
N ILE A 118 4.66 1.43 -3.01
CA ILE A 118 4.14 1.97 -1.75
C ILE A 118 2.94 1.13 -1.31
N VAL A 119 3.03 0.53 -0.12
CA VAL A 119 2.01 -0.38 0.39
C VAL A 119 1.36 0.20 1.63
N TRP A 120 0.09 0.53 1.50
CA TRP A 120 -0.75 1.08 2.56
C TRP A 120 -1.33 -0.07 3.38
N ARG A 121 -0.75 -0.31 4.56
CA ARG A 121 -1.25 -1.31 5.50
C ARG A 121 -2.35 -0.69 6.34
N TYR A 122 -3.55 -1.19 6.14
CA TYR A 122 -4.73 -0.68 6.83
C TYR A 122 -5.30 -1.70 7.81
N LEU A 123 -6.01 -1.18 8.79
CA LEU A 123 -6.93 -1.92 9.64
C LEU A 123 -8.27 -1.17 9.66
N VAL A 124 -9.34 -1.91 9.92
CA VAL A 124 -10.69 -1.35 10.08
C VAL A 124 -11.05 -1.46 11.56
N ASP A 125 -11.37 -0.32 12.16
CA ASP A 125 -11.79 -0.18 13.55
C ASP A 125 -13.13 0.57 13.60
N THR A 126 -14.22 -0.16 13.47
CA THR A 126 -15.58 0.42 13.58
C THR A 126 -15.93 0.87 14.99
N THR A 127 -15.23 0.36 16.00
CA THR A 127 -15.41 0.80 17.38
C THR A 127 -14.76 2.15 17.67
N LYS A 128 -13.87 2.60 16.76
CA LYS A 128 -13.12 3.85 16.86
C LYS A 128 -12.34 3.98 18.18
N MET A 129 -11.93 2.84 18.75
CA MET A 129 -11.15 2.77 19.98
C MET A 129 -9.70 3.20 19.77
N ILE A 130 -9.13 2.93 18.60
CA ILE A 130 -7.75 3.31 18.26
C ILE A 130 -7.68 4.79 17.87
N GLN A 131 -8.68 5.27 17.15
CA GLN A 131 -8.78 6.67 16.75
C GLN A 131 -10.24 7.09 16.55
N SER A 132 -10.70 8.02 17.39
CA SER A 132 -12.12 8.38 17.56
C SER A 132 -12.80 8.97 16.32
N ASP A 133 -12.02 9.49 15.36
CA ASP A 133 -12.53 10.12 14.14
C ASP A 133 -12.43 9.23 12.88
N LYS A 134 -11.83 8.03 12.96
CA LYS A 134 -11.53 7.22 11.77
C LYS A 134 -11.88 5.74 11.96
N SER A 135 -12.73 5.24 11.05
CA SER A 135 -13.06 3.81 11.00
C SER A 135 -12.02 3.00 10.23
N VAL A 136 -11.17 3.67 9.44
CA VAL A 136 -10.08 3.06 8.67
C VAL A 136 -8.78 3.75 9.05
N ILE A 137 -7.79 2.95 9.45
CA ILE A 137 -6.51 3.44 9.94
C ILE A 137 -5.40 2.83 9.10
N ILE A 138 -4.56 3.68 8.51
CA ILE A 138 -3.27 3.23 8.01
C ILE A 138 -2.37 3.10 9.22
N TRP A 139 -2.00 1.88 9.55
CA TRP A 139 -1.14 1.60 10.69
C TRP A 139 0.33 1.43 10.29
N ARG A 140 0.59 1.18 9.00
CA ARG A 140 1.94 1.04 8.46
C ARG A 140 1.98 1.37 6.97
N VAL A 141 3.07 1.98 6.52
CA VAL A 141 3.36 2.18 5.09
C VAL A 141 4.72 1.58 4.78
N ASP A 142 4.73 0.54 3.94
CA ASP A 142 5.97 -0.02 3.42
C ASP A 142 6.33 0.67 2.10
N VAL A 143 7.60 1.05 1.94
CA VAL A 143 8.14 1.57 0.68
C VAL A 143 9.35 0.73 0.28
N VAL A 144 9.28 0.10 -0.89
CA VAL A 144 10.28 -0.87 -1.33
C VAL A 144 10.46 -0.81 -2.84
N PHE A 145 11.71 -0.90 -3.28
CA PHE A 145 12.03 -1.18 -4.69
C PHE A 145 12.06 -2.70 -4.88
N LEU A 146 11.29 -3.21 -5.83
CA LEU A 146 11.27 -4.64 -6.17
C LEU A 146 11.89 -4.83 -7.55
N GLU A 147 12.70 -5.87 -7.68
CA GLU A 147 13.24 -6.33 -8.96
C GLU A 147 12.38 -7.45 -9.54
N ARG A 148 12.52 -7.74 -10.85
CA ARG A 148 11.78 -8.85 -11.48
C ARG A 148 11.99 -10.18 -10.74
N GLY A 149 13.23 -10.45 -10.29
CA GLY A 149 13.57 -11.67 -9.55
C GLY A 149 12.94 -11.77 -8.16
N ASP A 150 12.34 -10.70 -7.64
CA ASP A 150 11.64 -10.71 -6.35
C ASP A 150 10.23 -11.30 -6.45
N TRP A 151 9.71 -11.47 -7.67
CA TRP A 151 8.36 -11.98 -7.91
C TRP A 151 8.35 -13.49 -8.11
N LYS A 152 7.25 -14.11 -7.66
CA LYS A 152 6.86 -15.48 -8.00
C LYS A 152 5.48 -15.46 -8.62
N TYR A 153 5.29 -16.25 -9.67
CA TYR A 153 3.97 -16.42 -10.26
C TYR A 153 3.09 -17.27 -9.32
N GLU A 154 1.90 -16.77 -8.99
CA GLU A 154 0.95 -17.42 -8.07
C GLU A 154 -0.26 -18.00 -8.82
N GLY A 155 -0.04 -18.52 -10.05
CA GLY A 155 -1.09 -19.01 -10.94
C GLY A 155 -2.19 -19.85 -10.28
N SER A 156 -3.41 -19.78 -10.80
CA SER A 156 -4.50 -20.64 -10.34
C SER A 156 -4.34 -22.06 -10.90
N GLY A 157 -4.58 -23.09 -10.08
CA GLY A 157 -4.64 -24.49 -10.51
C GLY A 157 -5.77 -24.85 -11.47
N ALA A 158 -6.56 -23.87 -11.94
CA ALA A 158 -7.45 -24.05 -13.08
C ALA A 158 -6.59 -23.99 -14.34
N GLY A 159 -6.49 -25.11 -15.07
CA GLY A 159 -5.61 -25.25 -16.23
C GLY A 159 -5.77 -24.17 -17.30
N VAL A 160 -4.81 -24.16 -18.23
CA VAL A 160 -4.55 -23.17 -19.30
C VAL A 160 -5.78 -22.80 -20.16
N HIS A 161 -6.88 -23.57 -20.08
CA HIS A 161 -8.07 -23.42 -20.91
C HIS A 161 -9.35 -23.03 -20.15
N GLY A 162 -9.28 -22.69 -18.84
CA GLY A 162 -10.47 -22.67 -17.98
C GLY A 162 -10.80 -21.41 -17.17
N GLY A 163 -10.11 -20.28 -17.29
CA GLY A 163 -10.47 -19.13 -16.45
C GLY A 163 -9.90 -17.79 -16.88
N GLY A 164 -10.77 -16.83 -17.14
CA GLY A 164 -10.44 -15.42 -17.45
C GLY A 164 -9.88 -14.61 -16.27
N ARG A 165 -9.02 -15.21 -15.44
CA ARG A 165 -8.34 -14.50 -14.35
C ARG A 165 -7.03 -13.90 -14.83
N THR A 166 -6.86 -12.61 -14.57
CA THR A 166 -5.63 -11.84 -14.72
C THR A 166 -4.46 -12.54 -13.99
N HIS A 167 -3.28 -12.59 -14.60
CA HIS A 167 -2.06 -13.10 -13.99
C HIS A 167 -1.84 -12.47 -12.61
N THR A 168 -1.37 -13.27 -11.63
CA THR A 168 -1.09 -12.78 -10.27
C THR A 168 0.31 -13.20 -9.86
N PHE A 169 1.05 -12.23 -9.32
CA PHE A 169 2.40 -12.39 -8.83
C PHE A 169 2.44 -11.98 -7.36
N GLY A 170 3.07 -12.82 -6.54
CA GLY A 170 3.40 -12.52 -5.16
C GLY A 170 4.88 -12.24 -5.01
N VAL A 171 5.28 -11.56 -3.94
CA VAL A 171 6.70 -11.38 -3.60
C VAL A 171 7.25 -12.65 -2.95
N THR A 172 8.43 -13.07 -3.38
CA THR A 172 9.19 -14.17 -2.79
C THR A 172 9.76 -13.75 -1.43
N ASN A 173 9.55 -14.57 -0.39
CA ASN A 173 9.98 -14.28 0.98
C ASN A 173 9.59 -12.87 1.46
N PRO A 174 8.29 -12.53 1.45
CA PRO A 174 7.85 -11.14 1.60
C PRO A 174 8.20 -10.55 2.96
N ALA A 175 8.18 -11.33 4.04
CA ALA A 175 8.60 -10.87 5.36
C ALA A 175 10.07 -10.40 5.38
N LYS A 176 10.97 -11.16 4.72
CA LYS A 176 12.39 -10.78 4.60
C LYS A 176 12.55 -9.53 3.73
N LYS A 177 11.82 -9.45 2.61
CA LYS A 177 11.92 -8.32 1.67
C LYS A 177 11.36 -7.01 2.24
N LEU A 178 10.32 -7.08 3.05
CA LEU A 178 9.65 -5.92 3.65
C LEU A 178 10.20 -5.56 5.03
N ASN A 179 11.11 -6.35 5.59
CA ASN A 179 11.74 -6.02 6.86
C ASN A 179 12.56 -4.72 6.73
N GLY A 180 12.37 -3.78 7.65
CA GLY A 180 13.02 -2.47 7.60
C GLY A 180 12.60 -1.58 6.43
N LYS A 181 11.46 -1.85 5.79
CA LYS A 181 10.90 -1.03 4.69
C LYS A 181 9.73 -0.14 5.09
N ALA A 182 9.37 -0.15 6.37
CA ALA A 182 8.27 0.64 6.89
C ALA A 182 8.72 2.09 7.14
N VAL A 183 8.41 3.01 6.23
CA VAL A 183 8.67 4.46 6.43
C VAL A 183 7.73 5.04 7.48
N TYR A 184 6.58 4.42 7.69
CA TYR A 184 5.64 4.76 8.75
C TYR A 184 5.14 3.49 9.41
N ALA A 185 5.12 3.47 10.74
CA ALA A 185 4.50 2.41 11.53
C ALA A 185 4.02 2.98 12.87
N ARG A 186 2.72 2.84 13.12
CA ARG A 186 2.08 3.23 14.37
C ARG A 186 2.66 2.42 15.54
N LYS A 187 3.20 3.09 16.56
CA LYS A 187 3.75 2.45 17.76
C LYS A 187 2.69 1.81 18.66
N ASP A 188 1.45 2.25 18.56
CA ASP A 188 0.29 1.71 19.27
C ASP A 188 -0.41 0.56 18.53
N VAL A 189 0.21 0.03 17.47
CA VAL A 189 -0.28 -1.15 16.73
C VAL A 189 0.86 -2.16 16.61
N VAL A 190 0.62 -3.40 17.04
CA VAL A 190 1.57 -4.52 16.94
C VAL A 190 1.01 -5.66 16.11
N ILE A 191 1.88 -6.51 15.59
CA ILE A 191 1.46 -7.72 14.89
C ILE A 191 1.38 -8.87 15.89
N ARG A 192 0.18 -9.39 16.16
CA ARG A 192 -0.05 -10.63 16.94
C ARG A 192 -0.80 -11.62 16.07
N ASN A 193 -0.35 -12.88 16.02
CA ASN A 193 -0.95 -13.93 15.19
C ASN A 193 -1.18 -13.49 13.72
N SER A 194 -0.16 -12.83 13.14
CA SER A 194 -0.17 -12.29 11.78
C SER A 194 -1.23 -11.21 11.49
N LYS A 195 -1.86 -10.64 12.52
CA LYS A 195 -2.83 -9.55 12.40
C LYS A 195 -2.33 -8.30 13.11
N PRO A 196 -2.56 -7.09 12.56
CA PRO A 196 -2.37 -5.86 13.30
C PRO A 196 -3.43 -5.77 14.41
N VAL A 197 -3.00 -5.54 15.64
CA VAL A 197 -3.86 -5.34 16.79
C VAL A 197 -3.39 -4.11 17.58
N PRO A 198 -4.29 -3.37 18.24
CA PRO A 198 -3.89 -2.31 19.15
C PRO A 198 -2.97 -2.87 20.24
N VAL A 199 -1.99 -2.07 20.66
CA VAL A 199 -1.37 -2.26 21.97
C VAL A 199 -2.40 -1.80 22.99
N ASN A 200 -3.17 -2.73 23.57
CA ASN A 200 -3.92 -2.41 24.78
C ASN A 200 -2.90 -1.98 25.83
N GLY A 201 -3.16 -0.87 26.52
CA GLY A 201 -2.30 -0.43 27.60
C GLY A 201 -2.10 -1.58 28.58
N ASP A 202 -0.86 -1.97 28.78
CA ASP A 202 -0.45 -2.45 30.10
C ASP A 202 -0.62 -1.23 31.01
N HIS A 203 -1.81 -1.10 31.58
CA HIS A 203 -1.92 -0.45 32.87
C HIS A 203 -1.26 -1.43 33.84
N ASP A 204 0.06 -1.31 33.97
CA ASP A 204 0.74 -1.76 35.17
C ASP A 204 0.11 -0.98 36.33
N GLU A 205 -0.78 -1.65 37.08
CA GLU A 205 -0.98 -1.39 38.50
C GLU A 205 0.26 -1.81 39.30
#